data_AF-A0A9D6R9L6-F1
#
_entry.id   AF-A0A9D6R9L6-F1
#
_cell.length_a   1.000
_cell.length_b   1.000
_cell.length_c   1.000
_cell.angle_alpha   90.00
_cell.angle_beta   90.00
_cell.angle_gamma   90.00
#
_symmetry.space_group_name_H-M   'P 1'
#
loop_
_entity.id
_entity.type
_entity.pdbx_description
1 polymer ?
#
loop_
_entity_poly.entity_id
_entity_poly.type
_entity_poly.pdbx_seq_one_letter_code
_entity_poly.pdbx_strand_id
1 'polypeptide(L)'
;MCSWCWGFTPVIGAIKEGYSDRLKIALMLGGLRPGTTEPVTPKFREEILHHWRDVQRMTGQPFAFEGALPEGFVYDTEPASRAVIAVAGIDPAAIFPYFKSVQAAFYTEGRDVTRAGTLADLAAQHNIDMPRFLERFESGEVRDMTRTHFRLTREAGVRGFPTIVLQAGSGHKLLTNGCRPLAELRPELDAWLAETA
;
A
#
# COMPACT_ATOMS: atom_id res chain seq x y z
N MET A 1 3.37 3.89 1.60
CA MET A 1 4.78 4.27 1.83
C MET A 1 5.58 3.19 2.59
N CYS A 2 5.31 1.90 2.34
CA CYS A 2 6.18 0.79 2.75
C CYS A 2 7.00 0.34 1.53
N SER A 3 8.33 0.36 1.60
CA SER A 3 9.19 0.05 0.46
C SER A 3 9.08 -1.42 0.05
N TRP A 4 8.98 -2.34 1.01
CA TRP A 4 8.75 -3.76 0.70
C TRP A 4 7.39 -4.01 0.06
N CYS A 5 6.35 -3.23 0.36
CA CYS A 5 5.09 -3.29 -0.39
C CYS A 5 5.24 -2.80 -1.83
N TRP A 6 6.15 -1.85 -2.09
CA TRP A 6 6.48 -1.43 -3.46
C TRP A 6 7.27 -2.51 -4.19
N GLY A 7 8.25 -3.12 -3.52
CA GLY A 7 8.96 -4.30 -4.00
C GLY A 7 8.03 -5.44 -4.43
N PHE A 8 6.92 -5.59 -3.71
CA PHE A 8 5.96 -6.67 -3.91
C PHE A 8 4.88 -6.37 -4.96
N THR A 9 4.81 -5.14 -5.49
CA THR A 9 3.80 -4.73 -6.48
C THR A 9 3.73 -5.67 -7.71
N PRO A 10 4.86 -6.12 -8.31
CA PRO A 10 4.79 -7.08 -9.42
C PRO A 10 4.20 -8.44 -9.02
N VAL A 11 4.51 -8.92 -7.82
CA VAL A 11 4.03 -10.22 -7.32
C VAL A 11 2.52 -10.18 -7.07
N ILE A 12 2.02 -9.19 -6.32
CA ILE A 12 0.57 -9.08 -6.08
C ILE A 12 -0.19 -8.76 -7.37
N GLY A 13 0.40 -8.04 -8.32
CA GLY A 13 -0.16 -7.82 -9.65
C GLY A 13 -0.35 -9.14 -10.41
N ALA A 14 0.68 -9.99 -10.44
CA ALA A 14 0.62 -11.30 -11.09
C ALA A 14 -0.36 -12.26 -10.39
N ILE A 15 -0.47 -12.21 -9.05
CA ILE A 15 -1.49 -12.96 -8.31
C ILE A 15 -2.89 -12.46 -8.69
N LYS A 16 -3.10 -11.13 -8.73
CA LYS A 16 -4.40 -10.55 -9.11
C LYS A 16 -4.83 -10.95 -10.52
N GLU A 17 -3.91 -10.95 -11.47
CA GLU A 17 -4.20 -11.32 -12.85
C GLU A 17 -4.48 -12.83 -12.97
N GLY A 18 -3.55 -13.67 -12.51
CA GLY A 18 -3.61 -15.12 -12.71
C GLY A 18 -4.63 -15.87 -11.86
N TYR A 19 -5.26 -15.21 -10.88
CA TYR A 19 -6.27 -15.81 -9.99
C TYR A 19 -7.58 -15.03 -9.93
N SER A 20 -7.79 -14.06 -10.84
CA SER A 20 -8.98 -13.20 -10.83
C SER A 20 -10.31 -13.93 -10.97
N ASP A 21 -10.30 -15.12 -11.57
CA ASP A 21 -11.43 -16.02 -11.75
C ASP A 21 -11.79 -16.81 -10.49
N ARG A 22 -10.83 -16.97 -9.57
CA ARG A 22 -10.97 -17.81 -8.36
C ARG A 22 -10.89 -17.02 -7.05
N LEU A 23 -10.29 -15.84 -7.06
CA LEU A 23 -10.04 -15.03 -5.86
C LEU A 23 -10.58 -13.61 -6.00
N LYS A 24 -11.19 -13.14 -4.91
CA LYS A 24 -11.40 -11.71 -4.68
C LYS A 24 -10.25 -11.19 -3.84
N ILE A 25 -9.55 -10.19 -4.35
CA ILE A 25 -8.43 -9.57 -3.63
C ILE A 25 -8.88 -8.22 -3.09
N ALA A 26 -8.84 -8.08 -1.77
CA ALA A 26 -9.12 -6.84 -1.07
C ALA A 26 -7.84 -6.21 -0.53
N LEU A 27 -7.76 -4.89 -0.54
CA LEU A 27 -6.63 -4.14 0.00
C LEU A 27 -6.96 -3.62 1.40
N MET A 28 -6.19 -4.07 2.41
CA MET A 28 -6.27 -3.59 3.78
C MET A 28 -5.07 -2.68 4.08
N LEU A 29 -5.35 -1.43 4.45
CA LEU A 29 -4.34 -0.42 4.78
C LEU A 29 -3.89 -0.64 6.22
N GLY A 30 -2.60 -0.90 6.44
CA GLY A 30 -2.11 -1.30 7.76
C GLY A 30 -1.58 -0.18 8.65
N GLY A 31 -1.33 1.02 8.11
CA GLY A 31 -0.81 2.15 8.86
C GLY A 31 0.61 1.91 9.36
N LEU A 32 1.60 2.07 8.48
CA LEU A 32 3.01 1.84 8.81
C LEU A 32 3.52 2.80 9.89
N ARG A 33 3.26 4.10 9.70
CA ARG A 33 3.58 5.20 10.62
C ARG A 33 2.49 6.28 10.51
N PRO A 34 1.27 6.03 11.00
CA PRO A 34 0.17 6.98 10.88
C PRO A 34 0.27 8.08 11.95
N GLY A 35 0.00 9.32 11.58
CA GLY A 35 -0.03 10.47 12.49
C GLY A 35 1.34 10.91 12.99
N THR A 36 2.42 10.60 12.25
CA THR A 36 3.75 11.12 12.57
C THR A 36 3.79 12.62 12.31
N THR A 37 4.21 13.41 13.29
CA THR A 37 4.33 14.88 13.17
C THR A 37 5.77 15.35 13.03
N GLU A 38 6.71 14.57 13.55
CA GLU A 38 8.12 14.96 13.59
C GLU A 38 8.80 14.74 12.23
N PRO A 39 9.68 15.66 11.80
CA PRO A 39 10.52 15.46 10.63
C PRO A 39 11.40 14.22 10.75
N VAL A 40 11.69 13.60 9.61
CA VAL A 40 12.64 12.49 9.53
C VAL A 40 14.03 12.98 9.92
N THR A 41 14.63 12.34 10.91
CA THR A 41 16.03 12.61 11.32
C THR A 41 17.02 12.09 10.27
N PRO A 42 18.26 12.62 10.20
CA PRO A 42 19.28 12.13 9.27
C PRO A 42 19.55 10.62 9.40
N LYS A 43 19.63 10.11 10.63
CA LYS A 43 19.82 8.67 10.89
C LYS A 43 18.65 7.85 10.36
N PHE A 44 17.43 8.27 10.66
CA PHE A 44 16.24 7.54 10.21
C PHE A 44 16.09 7.59 8.68
N ARG A 45 16.45 8.71 8.06
CA ARG A 45 16.55 8.83 6.59
C ARG A 45 17.49 7.78 6.01
N GLU A 46 18.69 7.63 6.58
CA GLU A 46 19.66 6.63 6.13
C GLU A 46 19.10 5.20 6.23
N GLU A 47 18.43 4.87 7.34
CA GLU A 47 17.77 3.56 7.53
C GLU A 47 16.68 3.32 6.48
N ILE A 48 15.84 4.32 6.18
CA ILE A 48 14.81 4.20 5.13
C ILE A 48 15.47 3.96 3.76
N LEU A 49 16.49 4.76 3.41
CA LEU A 49 17.16 4.63 2.12
C LEU A 49 17.94 3.32 1.98
N HIS A 50 18.46 2.77 3.09
CA HIS A 50 19.02 1.42 3.11
C HIS A 50 17.97 0.38 2.70
N HIS A 51 16.78 0.42 3.30
CA HIS A 51 15.69 -0.48 2.89
C HIS A 51 15.28 -0.29 1.42
N TRP A 52 15.31 0.94 0.88
CA TRP A 52 15.00 1.17 -0.54
C TRP A 52 16.03 0.49 -1.44
N ARG A 53 17.32 0.58 -1.11
CA ARG A 53 18.40 -0.11 -1.85
C ARG A 53 18.25 -1.62 -1.80
N ASP A 54 17.89 -2.17 -0.64
CA ASP A 54 17.63 -3.61 -0.51
C ASP A 54 16.44 -4.06 -1.35
N VAL A 55 15.34 -3.30 -1.31
CA VAL A 55 14.17 -3.59 -2.15
C VAL A 55 14.55 -3.54 -3.63
N GLN A 56 15.25 -2.49 -4.07
CA GLN A 56 15.71 -2.37 -5.46
C GLN A 56 16.56 -3.58 -5.87
N ARG A 57 17.55 -3.93 -5.05
CA ARG A 57 18.45 -5.07 -5.29
C ARG A 57 17.70 -6.40 -5.36
N MET A 58 16.73 -6.62 -4.48
CA MET A 58 16.04 -7.92 -4.36
C MET A 58 14.85 -8.07 -5.32
N THR A 59 14.21 -6.97 -5.72
CA THR A 59 12.96 -7.02 -6.49
C THR A 59 13.05 -6.36 -7.86
N GLY A 60 14.12 -5.60 -8.12
CA GLY A 60 14.27 -4.80 -9.34
C GLY A 60 13.39 -3.55 -9.39
N GLN A 61 12.54 -3.31 -8.38
CA GLN A 61 11.65 -2.16 -8.37
C GLN A 61 12.42 -0.84 -8.34
N PRO A 62 12.04 0.15 -9.16
CA PRO A 62 12.80 1.39 -9.30
C PRO A 62 12.60 2.32 -8.11
N PHE A 63 13.64 3.12 -7.82
CA PHE A 63 13.64 4.19 -6.84
C PHE A 63 14.42 5.39 -7.36
N ALA A 64 13.92 6.59 -7.09
CA ALA A 64 14.66 7.83 -7.20
C ALA A 64 15.35 8.10 -5.84
N PHE A 65 16.68 8.07 -5.82
CA PHE A 65 17.46 8.32 -4.60
C PHE A 65 17.89 9.78 -4.47
N GLU A 66 18.08 10.47 -5.59
CA GLU A 66 18.44 11.88 -5.61
C GLU A 66 17.27 12.72 -5.08
N GLY A 67 17.55 13.61 -4.11
CA GLY A 67 16.52 14.42 -3.46
C GLY A 67 15.52 13.65 -2.59
N ALA A 68 15.65 12.33 -2.45
CA ALA A 68 14.71 11.52 -1.68
C ALA A 68 14.68 11.93 -0.21
N LEU A 69 13.47 12.07 0.36
CA LEU A 69 13.25 12.45 1.76
C LEU A 69 14.04 13.72 2.12
N PRO A 70 13.66 14.89 1.55
CA PRO A 70 14.37 16.14 1.81
C PRO A 70 14.30 16.54 3.29
N GLU A 71 15.16 17.47 3.69
CA GLU A 71 15.14 18.03 5.05
C GLU A 71 13.75 18.59 5.39
N GLY A 72 13.27 18.32 6.61
CA GLY A 72 11.94 18.70 7.05
C GLY A 72 10.81 17.76 6.63
N PHE A 73 11.07 16.74 5.79
CA PHE A 73 10.05 15.79 5.38
C PHE A 73 9.47 15.01 6.57
N VAL A 74 8.14 15.03 6.72
CA VAL A 74 7.42 14.27 7.75
C VAL A 74 6.89 12.98 7.13
N TYR A 75 7.33 11.83 7.63
CA TYR A 75 6.96 10.50 7.10
C TYR A 75 5.60 10.02 7.64
N ASP A 76 4.56 10.84 7.51
CA ASP A 76 3.20 10.44 7.88
C ASP A 76 2.57 9.59 6.78
N THR A 77 2.24 8.35 7.11
CA THR A 77 1.63 7.39 6.16
C THR A 77 0.11 7.37 6.20
N GLU A 78 -0.53 8.11 7.12
CA GLU A 78 -1.99 8.19 7.22
C GLU A 78 -2.62 8.82 5.97
N PRO A 79 -2.17 9.98 5.44
CA PRO A 79 -2.83 10.63 4.32
C PRO A 79 -2.87 9.75 3.07
N ALA A 80 -1.75 9.11 2.73
CA ALA A 80 -1.68 8.19 1.61
C ALA A 80 -2.60 6.96 1.80
N SER A 81 -2.76 6.46 3.03
CA SER A 81 -3.68 5.36 3.33
C SER A 81 -5.14 5.80 3.19
N ARG A 82 -5.48 6.98 3.73
CA ARG A 82 -6.82 7.56 3.67
C ARG A 82 -7.24 7.88 2.24
N ALA A 83 -6.32 8.36 1.41
CA ALA A 83 -6.57 8.62 -0.01
C ALA A 83 -7.01 7.37 -0.77
N VAL A 84 -6.40 6.23 -0.48
CA VAL A 84 -6.76 4.95 -1.11
C VAL A 84 -8.18 4.52 -0.68
N ILE A 85 -8.55 4.75 0.58
CA ILE A 85 -9.91 4.48 1.09
C ILE A 85 -10.92 5.47 0.51
N ALA A 86 -10.54 6.74 0.31
CA ALA A 86 -11.38 7.73 -0.36
C ALA A 86 -11.70 7.27 -1.79
N VAL A 87 -10.66 6.90 -2.57
CA VAL A 87 -10.83 6.35 -3.93
C VAL A 87 -11.72 5.11 -3.93
N ALA A 88 -11.53 4.18 -2.98
CA ALA A 88 -12.35 2.98 -2.87
C ALA A 88 -13.85 3.26 -2.76
N GLY A 89 -14.25 4.36 -2.11
CA GLY A 89 -15.67 4.73 -2.01
C GLY A 89 -16.20 5.57 -3.18
N ILE A 90 -15.34 6.06 -4.08
CA ILE A 90 -15.74 6.77 -5.31
C ILE A 90 -15.81 5.78 -6.47
N ASP A 91 -14.74 5.01 -6.65
CA ASP A 91 -14.59 3.99 -7.67
C ASP A 91 -13.77 2.81 -7.12
N PRO A 92 -14.44 1.71 -6.72
CA PRO A 92 -13.77 0.51 -6.25
C PRO A 92 -12.81 -0.13 -7.28
N ALA A 93 -13.04 0.06 -8.58
CA ALA A 93 -12.18 -0.49 -9.62
C ALA A 93 -10.81 0.23 -9.69
N ALA A 94 -10.78 1.51 -9.28
CA ALA A 94 -9.58 2.34 -9.28
C ALA A 94 -8.63 2.10 -8.10
N ILE A 95 -9.00 1.30 -7.09
CA ILE A 95 -8.22 1.13 -5.84
C ILE A 95 -6.77 0.71 -6.11
N PHE A 96 -6.58 -0.39 -6.83
CA PHE A 96 -5.23 -0.93 -7.11
C PHE A 96 -4.42 -0.03 -8.06
N PRO A 97 -4.99 0.44 -9.18
CA PRO A 97 -4.33 1.44 -10.03
C PRO A 97 -3.89 2.68 -9.25
N TYR A 98 -4.78 3.26 -8.44
CA TYR A 98 -4.48 4.43 -7.63
C TYR A 98 -3.41 4.17 -6.57
N PHE A 99 -3.51 3.05 -5.85
CA PHE A 99 -2.49 2.64 -4.87
C PHE A 99 -1.11 2.53 -5.52
N LYS A 100 -1.02 1.94 -6.73
CA LYS A 100 0.22 1.86 -7.50
C LYS A 100 0.73 3.25 -7.90
N SER A 101 -0.14 4.16 -8.34
CA SER A 101 0.24 5.55 -8.66
C SER A 101 0.78 6.30 -7.45
N VAL A 102 0.18 6.13 -6.27
CA VAL A 102 0.70 6.72 -5.01
C VAL A 102 2.08 6.17 -4.67
N GLN A 103 2.32 4.87 -4.88
CA GLN A 103 3.65 4.29 -4.68
C GLN A 103 4.67 4.84 -5.68
N ALA A 104 4.34 4.88 -6.98
CA ALA A 104 5.23 5.40 -8.01
C ALA A 104 5.56 6.89 -7.76
N ALA A 105 4.55 7.71 -7.48
CA ALA A 105 4.73 9.11 -7.16
C ALA A 105 5.75 9.34 -6.03
N PHE A 106 5.68 8.51 -4.98
CA PHE A 106 6.60 8.61 -3.85
C PHE A 106 7.99 8.05 -4.15
N TYR A 107 8.08 6.84 -4.72
CA TYR A 107 9.34 6.12 -4.85
C TYR A 107 10.13 6.49 -6.11
N THR A 108 9.49 6.88 -7.20
CA THR A 108 10.15 7.12 -8.50
C THR A 108 10.08 8.57 -8.96
N GLU A 109 9.10 9.35 -8.47
CA GLU A 109 8.90 10.74 -8.91
C GLU A 109 9.28 11.77 -7.85
N GLY A 110 9.61 11.35 -6.62
CA GLY A 110 9.97 12.25 -5.52
C GLY A 110 8.84 13.16 -5.03
N ARG A 111 7.58 12.81 -5.34
CA ARG A 111 6.40 13.61 -4.95
C ARG A 111 6.04 13.37 -3.49
N ASP A 112 5.65 14.44 -2.80
CA ASP A 112 5.18 14.37 -1.42
C ASP A 112 3.71 13.89 -1.37
N VAL A 113 3.54 12.57 -1.18
CA VAL A 113 2.23 11.91 -1.04
C VAL A 113 1.63 12.03 0.37
N THR A 114 2.19 12.85 1.24
CA THR A 114 1.54 13.25 2.50
C THR A 114 0.58 14.43 2.30
N ARG A 115 0.69 15.13 1.17
CA ARG A 115 -0.10 16.32 0.82
C ARG A 115 -1.39 15.95 0.11
N ALA A 116 -2.50 16.52 0.58
CA ALA A 116 -3.82 16.32 -0.02
C ALA A 116 -3.86 16.69 -1.52
N GLY A 117 -3.21 17.80 -1.90
CA GLY A 117 -3.11 18.24 -3.30
C GLY A 117 -2.44 17.20 -4.20
N THR A 118 -1.26 16.69 -3.81
CA THR A 118 -0.58 15.61 -4.53
C THR A 118 -1.47 14.38 -4.71
N LEU A 119 -2.19 13.99 -3.66
CA LEU A 119 -3.09 12.82 -3.67
C LEU A 119 -4.31 13.05 -4.57
N ALA A 120 -4.84 14.26 -4.62
CA ALA A 120 -5.93 14.66 -5.51
C ALA A 120 -5.49 14.70 -6.98
N ASP A 121 -4.30 15.25 -7.26
CA ASP A 121 -3.70 15.25 -8.61
C ASP A 121 -3.54 13.82 -9.13
N LEU A 122 -3.09 12.90 -8.26
CA LEU A 122 -3.00 11.49 -8.59
C LEU A 122 -4.38 10.89 -8.86
N ALA A 123 -5.43 11.30 -8.13
CA ALA A 123 -6.78 10.76 -8.31
C ALA A 123 -7.36 11.19 -9.67
N ALA A 124 -7.06 12.42 -10.11
CA ALA A 124 -7.46 12.93 -11.42
C ALA A 124 -6.93 12.08 -12.58
N GLN A 125 -5.75 11.47 -12.44
CA GLN A 125 -5.19 10.53 -13.43
C GLN A 125 -6.02 9.24 -13.59
N HIS A 126 -6.89 8.94 -12.62
CA HIS A 126 -7.81 7.80 -12.64
C HIS A 126 -9.25 8.23 -12.91
N ASN A 127 -9.46 9.39 -13.56
CA ASN A 127 -10.78 9.96 -13.87
C ASN A 127 -11.63 10.31 -12.64
N ILE A 128 -11.00 10.56 -11.50
CA ILE A 128 -11.68 11.00 -10.28
C ILE A 128 -11.47 12.51 -10.14
N ASP A 129 -12.57 13.27 -10.23
CA ASP A 129 -12.56 14.72 -10.08
C ASP A 129 -11.93 15.16 -8.74
N MET A 130 -11.06 16.19 -8.79
CA MET A 130 -10.28 16.64 -7.63
C MET A 130 -11.16 17.16 -6.47
N PRO A 131 -12.12 18.08 -6.69
CA PRO A 131 -13.11 18.46 -5.68
C PRO A 131 -13.83 17.27 -5.05
N ARG A 132 -14.35 16.33 -5.86
CA ARG A 132 -15.02 15.13 -5.37
C ARG A 132 -14.09 14.25 -4.51
N PHE A 133 -12.84 14.09 -4.93
CA PHE A 133 -11.84 13.37 -4.15
C PHE A 133 -11.57 14.07 -2.82
N LEU A 134 -11.33 15.39 -2.83
CA LEU A 134 -10.99 16.16 -1.63
C LEU A 134 -12.13 16.16 -0.62
N GLU A 135 -13.37 16.37 -1.06
CA GLU A 135 -14.56 16.30 -0.21
C GLU A 135 -14.61 14.96 0.56
N ARG A 136 -14.45 13.86 -0.16
CA ARG A 136 -14.46 12.53 0.47
C ARG A 136 -13.22 12.28 1.32
N PHE A 137 -12.04 12.67 0.85
CA PHE A 137 -10.77 12.52 1.57
C PHE A 137 -10.80 13.24 2.92
N GLU A 138 -11.41 14.42 2.98
CA GLU A 138 -11.51 15.26 4.17
C GLU A 138 -12.68 14.88 5.09
N SER A 139 -13.53 13.92 4.70
CA SER A 139 -14.69 13.53 5.49
C SER A 139 -14.30 12.79 6.79
N GLY A 140 -15.13 12.96 7.82
CA GLY A 140 -14.99 12.20 9.07
C GLY A 140 -15.13 10.69 8.85
N GLU A 141 -16.05 10.28 7.96
CA GLU A 141 -16.28 8.88 7.59
C GLU A 141 -14.99 8.19 7.12
N VAL A 142 -14.26 8.80 6.17
CA VAL A 142 -13.05 8.16 5.61
C VAL A 142 -11.91 8.17 6.63
N ARG A 143 -11.81 9.19 7.50
CA ARG A 143 -10.88 9.14 8.64
C ARG A 143 -11.19 7.96 9.57
N ASP A 144 -12.46 7.70 9.85
CA ASP A 144 -12.90 6.64 10.76
C ASP A 144 -12.68 5.25 10.15
N MET A 145 -12.98 5.10 8.84
CA MET A 145 -12.65 3.91 8.07
C MET A 145 -11.14 3.65 8.06
N THR A 146 -10.33 4.70 7.89
CA THR A 146 -8.85 4.58 7.90
C THR A 146 -8.35 4.06 9.25
N ARG A 147 -8.84 4.63 10.36
CA ARG A 147 -8.51 4.13 11.71
C ARG A 147 -9.00 2.70 11.93
N THR A 148 -10.15 2.34 11.38
CA THR A 148 -10.70 0.98 11.43
C THR A 148 -9.82 -0.02 10.69
N HIS A 149 -9.34 0.30 9.48
CA HIS A 149 -8.40 -0.55 8.75
C HIS A 149 -7.13 -0.82 9.58
N PHE A 150 -6.52 0.25 10.13
CA PHE A 150 -5.33 0.11 10.97
C PHE A 150 -5.58 -0.76 12.21
N ARG A 151 -6.73 -0.59 12.86
CA ARG A 151 -7.12 -1.38 14.02
C ARG A 151 -7.30 -2.85 13.66
N LEU A 152 -8.10 -3.16 12.63
CA LEU A 152 -8.37 -4.53 12.19
C LEU A 152 -7.08 -5.25 11.74
N THR A 153 -6.18 -4.57 11.03
CA THR A 153 -4.88 -5.13 10.65
C THR A 153 -4.06 -5.51 11.88
N ARG A 154 -4.03 -4.67 12.93
CA ARG A 154 -3.33 -4.99 14.18
C ARG A 154 -3.99 -6.11 14.97
N GLU A 155 -5.32 -6.13 15.05
CA GLU A 155 -6.09 -7.18 15.73
C GLU A 155 -5.92 -8.54 15.04
N ALA A 156 -5.78 -8.55 13.71
CA ALA A 156 -5.45 -9.75 12.92
C ALA A 156 -4.00 -10.24 13.12
N GLY A 157 -3.24 -9.65 14.05
CA GLY A 157 -1.87 -10.07 14.37
C GLY A 157 -0.82 -9.63 13.34
N VAL A 158 -1.19 -8.84 12.33
CA VAL A 158 -0.23 -8.35 11.33
C VAL A 158 0.71 -7.33 11.97
N ARG A 159 2.01 -7.58 11.85
CA ARG A 159 3.09 -6.71 12.38
C ARG A 159 4.11 -6.31 11.31
N GLY A 160 4.09 -6.98 10.15
CA GLY A 160 4.97 -6.71 9.02
C GLY A 160 4.18 -6.51 7.73
N PHE A 161 4.78 -5.78 6.79
CA PHE A 161 4.19 -5.47 5.49
C PHE A 161 5.20 -5.78 4.38
N PRO A 162 4.75 -6.28 3.21
CA PRO A 162 3.38 -6.68 2.90
C PRO A 162 2.98 -7.98 3.63
N THR A 163 1.69 -8.19 3.84
CA THR A 163 1.14 -9.44 4.37
C THR A 163 -0.03 -9.88 3.49
N ILE A 164 -0.10 -11.16 3.13
CA ILE A 164 -1.28 -11.76 2.49
C ILE A 164 -1.91 -12.76 3.45
N VAL A 165 -3.21 -12.59 3.67
CA VAL A 165 -4.06 -13.53 4.38
C VAL A 165 -5.08 -14.08 3.38
N LEU A 166 -5.20 -15.40 3.30
CA LEU A 166 -6.23 -16.10 2.55
C LEU A 166 -7.44 -16.29 3.44
N GLN A 167 -8.64 -16.11 2.89
CA GLN A 167 -9.89 -16.23 3.63
C GLN A 167 -10.89 -17.07 2.83
N ALA A 168 -11.46 -18.08 3.48
CA ALA A 168 -12.58 -18.88 2.97
C ALA A 168 -13.61 -19.07 4.10
N GLY A 169 -14.84 -18.57 3.89
CA GLY A 169 -15.86 -18.55 4.94
C GLY A 169 -15.36 -17.80 6.19
N SER A 170 -15.40 -18.47 7.34
CA SER A 170 -14.88 -17.98 8.63
C SER A 170 -13.40 -18.31 8.87
N GLY A 171 -12.77 -19.10 7.99
CA GLY A 171 -11.38 -19.51 8.13
C GLY A 171 -10.40 -18.52 7.49
N HIS A 172 -9.25 -18.35 8.13
CA HIS A 172 -8.14 -17.52 7.64
C HIS A 172 -6.81 -18.29 7.69
N LYS A 173 -5.95 -18.08 6.69
CA LYS A 173 -4.59 -18.63 6.62
C LYS A 173 -3.61 -17.53 6.25
N LEU A 174 -2.53 -17.38 7.02
CA LEU A 174 -1.43 -16.50 6.63
C LEU A 174 -0.66 -17.16 5.47
N LEU A 175 -0.62 -16.49 4.32
CA LEU A 175 0.19 -16.93 3.18
C LEU A 175 1.60 -16.36 3.24
N THR A 176 1.72 -15.07 3.58
CA THR A 176 3.03 -14.46 3.76
C THR A 176 2.97 -13.25 4.69
N ASN A 177 4.06 -13.05 5.44
CA ASN A 177 4.38 -11.83 6.17
C ASN A 177 5.78 -11.39 5.73
N GLY A 178 5.84 -10.55 4.71
CA GLY A 178 7.05 -10.13 4.02
C GLY A 178 6.95 -10.25 2.50
N CYS A 179 7.94 -9.68 1.80
CA CYS A 179 8.03 -9.78 0.35
C CYS A 179 8.67 -11.13 -0.04
N ARG A 180 7.90 -12.01 -0.68
CA ARG A 180 8.36 -13.30 -1.21
C ARG A 180 8.16 -13.37 -2.74
N PRO A 181 9.05 -14.06 -3.48
CA PRO A 181 8.87 -14.29 -4.91
C PRO A 181 7.57 -15.04 -5.23
N LEU A 182 6.96 -14.75 -6.39
CA LEU A 182 5.76 -15.43 -6.86
C LEU A 182 5.92 -16.95 -6.95
N ALA A 183 7.12 -17.41 -7.35
CA ALA A 183 7.42 -18.84 -7.49
C ALA A 183 7.28 -19.61 -6.16
N GLU A 184 7.49 -18.95 -5.02
CA GLU A 184 7.29 -19.56 -3.71
C GLU A 184 5.83 -19.50 -3.25
N LEU A 185 5.12 -18.42 -3.58
CA LEU A 185 3.74 -18.22 -3.14
C LEU A 185 2.72 -19.02 -3.96
N ARG A 186 3.00 -19.23 -5.25
CA ARG A 186 2.08 -19.90 -6.19
C ARG A 186 1.71 -21.33 -5.75
N PRO A 187 2.66 -22.22 -5.41
CA PRO A 187 2.31 -23.57 -4.95
C PRO A 187 1.45 -23.58 -3.68
N GLU A 188 1.74 -22.69 -2.72
CA GLU A 188 0.96 -22.58 -1.47
C GLU A 188 -0.47 -22.07 -1.73
N LEU A 189 -0.61 -21.14 -2.67
CA LEU A 189 -1.90 -20.60 -3.09
C LEU A 189 -2.73 -21.63 -3.85
N ASP A 190 -2.11 -22.37 -4.78
CA ASP A 190 -2.77 -23.42 -5.55
C ASP A 190 -3.23 -24.58 -4.64
N ALA A 191 -2.40 -24.99 -3.67
CA ALA A 191 -2.78 -26.00 -2.69
C ALA A 191 -3.97 -25.55 -1.83
N TRP A 192 -3.95 -24.32 -1.33
CA TRP A 192 -5.07 -23.79 -0.54
C TRP A 192 -6.37 -23.69 -1.34
N LEU A 193 -6.30 -23.30 -2.62
CA LEU A 193 -7.46 -23.27 -3.50
C LEU A 193 -8.03 -24.67 -3.75
N ALA A 194 -7.18 -25.69 -3.89
CA ALA A 194 -7.64 -27.07 -4.06
C ALA A 194 -8.36 -27.62 -2.81
N GLU A 195 -7.97 -27.17 -1.61
CA GLU A 195 -8.59 -27.55 -0.33
C GLU A 195 -9.90 -26.81 -0.03
N THR A 196 -10.12 -25.65 -0.66
CA THR A 196 -11.23 -24.74 -0.36
C THR A 196 -12.23 -24.55 -1.49
N ALA A 197 -12.00 -25.21 -2.63
CA ALA A 197 -12.90 -25.25 -3.79
C ALA A 197 -14.17 -26.08 -3.53
#